data_AF-A0AAU4BIM7-F1
#
_entry.id   AF-A0AAU4BIM7-F1
#
_cell.length_a   1.000
_cell.length_b   1.000
_cell.length_c   1.000
_cell.angle_alpha   90.00
_cell.angle_beta   90.00
_cell.angle_gamma   90.00
#
_symmetry.space_group_name_H-M   'P 1'
#
loop_
_entity.id
_entity.type
_entity.pdbx_description
1 polymer ?
#
loop_
_entity_poly.entity_id
_entity_poly.type
_entity_poly.pdbx_seq_one_letter_code
_entity_poly.pdbx_strand_id
1 'polypeptide(L)'
;MSGISTEDTPLAGYQERRLIELTAAVDAKTEKGARASAFDPPHRPGVFRRRSTWGVAGAACATFAVTGGLLTWTGEAQHAYAVTRDPSGLVTVKVTEETLDSRDADALSHELRSLGVPALVYSIPEGKVCPQPYAKLVDLPPNVYDMPDGLYTVPSNLPRPDSGWKMTINPRNFKRGQFMVWTLSTSGEYDQNGRRTGTSTSVGTYLASGRTIPCQYQPAPKEEPPQLPPDMGGGTVIADTGGYITFANSE
;
A
#
# COMPACT_ATOMS: atom_id res chain seq x y z
N MET A 1 30.26 5.91 55.80
CA MET A 1 29.31 4.93 55.25
C MET A 1 29.34 5.08 53.74
N SER A 2 29.88 4.07 53.06
CA SER A 2 30.22 4.08 51.64
C SER A 2 28.98 3.81 50.78
N GLY A 3 28.71 4.67 49.79
CA GLY A 3 27.73 4.44 48.73
C GLY A 3 28.47 4.18 47.41
N ILE A 4 28.16 3.06 46.77
CA ILE A 4 28.88 2.45 45.64
C ILE A 4 28.42 3.11 44.33
N SER A 5 29.38 3.34 43.41
CA SER A 5 29.18 3.86 42.05
C SER A 5 28.16 3.07 41.24
N THR A 6 27.27 3.80 40.56
CA THR A 6 26.41 3.30 39.49
C THR A 6 27.20 3.27 38.18
N GLU A 7 27.93 2.18 37.92
CA GLU A 7 28.27 1.77 36.56
C GLU A 7 27.25 0.70 36.15
N ASP A 8 26.38 1.01 35.18
CA ASP A 8 25.75 0.03 34.29
C ASP A 8 24.91 0.77 33.24
N THR A 9 25.49 1.04 32.06
CA THR A 9 24.71 1.29 30.84
C THR A 9 25.20 0.36 29.73
N PRO A 10 24.85 -0.94 29.79
CA PRO A 10 25.34 -1.95 28.85
C PRO A 10 24.72 -1.87 27.44
N LEU A 11 23.87 -0.88 27.14
CA LEU A 11 23.13 -0.79 25.86
C LEU A 11 23.73 0.23 24.86
N ALA A 12 24.51 1.21 25.32
CA ALA A 12 25.10 2.23 24.44
C ALA A 12 26.11 1.62 23.44
N GLY A 13 27.00 0.75 23.94
CA GLY A 13 28.03 0.13 23.09
C GLY A 13 27.49 -0.86 22.06
N TYR A 14 26.32 -1.48 22.30
CA TYR A 14 25.68 -2.39 21.33
C TYR A 14 25.09 -1.64 20.13
N GLN A 15 24.53 -0.45 20.36
CA GLN A 15 23.98 0.37 19.28
C GLN A 15 25.10 0.92 18.40
N GLU A 16 26.20 1.38 19.00
CA GLU A 16 27.38 1.86 18.27
C GLU A 16 28.02 0.73 17.44
N ARG A 17 28.13 -0.50 17.99
CA ARG A 17 28.64 -1.66 17.24
C ARG A 17 27.78 -1.99 16.02
N ARG A 18 26.45 -1.99 16.17
CA ARG A 18 25.54 -2.23 15.04
C ARG A 18 25.66 -1.14 13.98
N LEU A 19 25.84 0.12 14.40
CA LEU A 19 25.95 1.24 13.47
C LEU A 19 27.23 1.15 12.63
N ILE A 20 28.35 0.76 13.25
CA ILE A 20 29.63 0.54 12.58
C ILE A 20 29.53 -0.63 11.60
N GLU A 21 28.89 -1.74 12.01
CA GLU A 21 28.72 -2.92 11.16
C GLU A 21 27.81 -2.65 9.95
N LEU A 22 26.72 -1.89 10.15
CA LEU A 22 25.84 -1.46 9.07
C LEU A 22 26.54 -0.50 8.11
N THR A 23 27.29 0.47 8.62
CA THR A 23 28.04 1.42 7.78
C THR A 23 29.06 0.67 6.91
N ALA A 24 29.82 -0.27 7.51
CA ALA A 24 30.77 -1.08 6.77
C ALA A 24 30.11 -1.97 5.69
N ALA A 25 28.92 -2.52 5.97
CA ALA A 25 28.19 -3.32 4.99
C ALA A 25 27.64 -2.49 3.83
N VAL A 26 27.24 -1.24 4.09
CA VAL A 26 26.80 -0.29 3.06
C VAL A 26 27.99 0.11 2.18
N ASP A 27 29.11 0.48 2.77
CA ASP A 27 30.33 0.87 2.05
C ASP A 27 30.87 -0.26 1.16
N ALA A 28 30.88 -1.50 1.68
CA ALA A 28 31.27 -2.67 0.88
C ALA A 28 30.32 -2.93 -0.31
N LYS A 29 29.05 -2.54 -0.20
CA LYS A 29 28.06 -2.71 -1.28
C LYS A 29 28.19 -1.62 -2.34
N THR A 30 28.47 -0.37 -1.95
CA THR A 30 28.81 0.73 -2.87
C THR A 30 30.10 0.46 -3.63
N GLU A 31 31.14 -0.07 -2.98
CA GLU A 31 32.39 -0.44 -3.66
C GLU A 31 32.20 -1.59 -4.68
N LYS A 32 31.36 -2.59 -4.34
CA LYS A 32 31.01 -3.65 -5.30
C LYS A 32 30.22 -3.12 -6.50
N GLY A 33 29.33 -2.15 -6.29
CA GLY A 33 28.63 -1.45 -7.38
C GLY A 33 29.57 -0.62 -8.26
N ALA A 34 30.54 0.07 -7.65
CA ALA A 34 31.53 0.87 -8.37
C ALA A 34 32.49 0.00 -9.19
N ARG A 35 32.90 -1.17 -8.69
CA ARG A 35 33.73 -2.12 -9.44
C ARG A 35 32.99 -2.80 -10.60
N ALA A 36 31.67 -2.96 -10.50
CA ALA A 36 30.86 -3.48 -11.60
C ALA A 36 30.69 -2.47 -12.76
N SER A 37 30.96 -1.17 -12.53
CA SER A 37 30.90 -0.10 -13.54
C SER A 37 32.24 0.19 -14.23
N ALA A 38 33.33 -0.49 -13.89
CA ALA A 38 34.68 -0.16 -14.35
C ALA A 38 35.16 -0.93 -15.61
N PHE A 39 34.28 -1.68 -16.28
CA PHE A 39 34.60 -2.36 -17.54
C PHE A 39 33.64 -1.93 -18.65
N ASP A 40 33.84 -0.70 -19.12
CA ASP A 40 33.29 -0.24 -20.40
C ASP A 40 34.44 -0.25 -21.43
N PRO A 41 34.40 -1.08 -22.48
CA PRO A 41 35.46 -1.11 -23.49
C PRO A 41 35.41 0.18 -24.34
N PRO A 42 36.57 0.75 -24.73
CA PRO A 42 36.59 2.02 -25.46
C PRO A 42 36.08 1.85 -26.91
N HIS A 43 34.94 2.46 -27.21
CA HIS A 43 34.48 2.68 -28.58
C HIS A 43 35.42 3.66 -29.31
N ARG A 44 36.17 3.17 -30.31
CA ARG A 44 36.93 3.99 -31.26
C ARG A 44 35.97 4.71 -32.23
N PRO A 45 36.15 6.02 -32.51
CA PRO A 45 35.42 6.70 -33.58
C PRO A 45 36.18 6.52 -34.90
N GLY A 46 35.70 5.63 -35.76
CA GLY A 46 36.20 5.44 -37.12
C GLY A 46 35.42 6.30 -38.12
N VAL A 47 36.01 7.40 -38.55
CA VAL A 47 35.52 8.22 -39.67
C VAL A 47 35.73 7.47 -40.98
N PHE A 48 34.66 7.15 -41.72
CA PHE A 48 34.75 6.85 -43.15
C PHE A 48 33.70 7.63 -43.95
N ARG A 49 34.18 8.14 -45.08
CA ARG A 49 33.63 9.20 -45.91
C ARG A 49 32.73 8.61 -47.01
N ARG A 50 31.56 9.23 -47.20
CA ARG A 50 30.73 9.35 -48.43
C ARG A 50 30.68 8.16 -49.43
N ARG A 51 29.47 7.70 -49.76
CA ARG A 51 28.76 7.99 -51.04
C ARG A 51 27.40 7.26 -51.13
N SER A 52 26.38 8.07 -51.44
CA SER A 52 25.33 7.86 -52.45
C SER A 52 24.27 6.74 -52.32
N THR A 53 23.03 7.21 -52.53
CA THR A 53 21.88 6.62 -53.26
C THR A 53 20.96 5.59 -52.61
N TRP A 54 19.70 6.05 -52.46
CA TRP A 54 18.42 5.37 -52.78
C TRP A 54 17.98 4.14 -51.98
N GLY A 55 16.70 4.16 -51.54
CA GLY A 55 15.88 2.94 -51.48
C GLY A 55 15.12 2.66 -50.18
N VAL A 56 13.89 3.18 -50.09
CA VAL A 56 12.63 2.46 -49.81
C VAL A 56 12.62 1.27 -48.81
N ALA A 57 11.83 1.47 -47.74
CA ALA A 57 10.92 0.55 -47.02
C ALA A 57 11.42 -0.74 -46.32
N GLY A 58 11.09 -0.81 -45.02
CA GLY A 58 10.32 -1.93 -44.46
C GLY A 58 11.09 -3.10 -43.84
N ALA A 59 11.21 -3.09 -42.51
CA ALA A 59 11.01 -4.26 -41.63
C ALA A 59 11.19 -3.83 -40.17
N ALA A 60 10.07 -3.74 -39.44
CA ALA A 60 10.05 -3.56 -38.01
C ALA A 60 10.43 -4.89 -37.33
N CYS A 61 11.63 -4.94 -36.74
CA CYS A 61 11.97 -5.95 -35.75
C CYS A 61 11.89 -5.31 -34.37
N ALA A 62 10.85 -5.68 -33.62
CA ALA A 62 10.61 -5.27 -32.25
C ALA A 62 11.75 -5.76 -31.34
N THR A 63 12.59 -4.84 -30.89
CA THR A 63 13.44 -5.06 -29.73
C THR A 63 12.57 -4.95 -28.48
N PHE A 64 12.21 -6.09 -27.89
CA PHE A 64 11.75 -6.15 -26.50
C PHE A 64 12.93 -5.79 -25.60
N ALA A 65 13.18 -4.49 -25.44
CA ALA A 65 13.95 -3.99 -24.34
C ALA A 65 13.10 -4.19 -23.08
N VAL A 66 13.42 -5.21 -22.30
CA VAL A 66 13.03 -5.32 -20.89
C VAL A 66 13.67 -4.13 -20.20
N THR A 67 12.95 -3.02 -20.21
CA THR A 67 13.26 -1.84 -19.42
C THR A 67 13.08 -2.25 -17.97
N GLY A 68 14.21 -2.52 -17.30
CA GLY A 68 14.25 -2.60 -15.85
C GLY A 68 13.69 -1.28 -15.31
N GLY A 69 12.45 -1.33 -14.84
CA GLY A 69 11.72 -0.20 -14.29
C GLY A 69 12.37 0.28 -13.00
N LEU A 70 13.45 1.04 -13.12
CA LEU A 70 13.65 2.21 -12.29
C LEU A 70 12.68 3.26 -12.82
N LEU A 71 11.42 3.14 -12.41
CA LEU A 71 10.47 4.25 -12.52
C LEU A 71 10.96 5.32 -11.56
N THR A 72 11.72 6.24 -12.15
CA THR A 72 11.89 7.61 -11.71
C THR A 72 10.53 8.13 -11.23
N TRP A 73 10.48 8.53 -9.96
CA TRP A 73 9.45 9.39 -9.41
C TRP A 73 9.51 10.72 -10.18
N THR A 74 8.90 10.77 -11.37
CA THR A 74 8.70 12.01 -12.10
C THR A 74 7.51 12.69 -11.45
N GLY A 75 7.80 13.74 -10.66
CA GLY A 75 6.79 14.57 -10.04
C GLY A 75 5.89 15.21 -11.09
N GLU A 76 4.70 14.66 -11.26
CA GLU A 76 3.62 15.23 -12.06
C GLU A 76 2.32 14.86 -11.34
N ALA A 77 1.66 15.88 -10.76
CA ALA A 77 0.52 15.81 -9.84
C ALA A 77 0.71 14.85 -8.64
N GLN A 78 0.76 15.42 -7.43
CA GLN A 78 0.96 14.67 -6.19
C GLN A 78 -0.32 13.86 -5.90
N HIS A 79 -0.45 12.70 -6.53
CA HIS A 79 -1.56 11.78 -6.31
C HIS A 79 -1.68 11.46 -4.81
N ALA A 80 -2.91 11.32 -4.32
CA ALA A 80 -3.22 10.92 -2.95
C ALA A 80 -2.64 9.54 -2.56
N TYR A 81 -2.06 8.84 -3.52
CA TYR A 81 -1.40 7.56 -3.37
C TYR A 81 -0.22 7.40 -4.35
N ALA A 82 0.63 6.40 -4.10
CA ALA A 82 1.67 5.93 -5.00
C ALA A 82 1.78 4.40 -4.93
N VAL A 83 2.01 3.76 -6.07
CA VAL A 83 2.24 2.31 -6.14
C VAL A 83 3.58 2.03 -6.78
N THR A 84 4.38 1.15 -6.17
CA THR A 84 5.66 0.73 -6.73
C THR A 84 5.78 -0.78 -6.71
N ARG A 85 6.38 -1.35 -7.75
CA ARG A 85 6.72 -2.78 -7.80
C ARG A 85 8.22 -2.94 -7.79
N ASP A 86 8.73 -3.71 -6.83
CA ASP A 86 10.16 -3.97 -6.72
C ASP A 86 10.60 -5.17 -7.60
N PRO A 87 11.92 -5.39 -7.79
CA PRO A 87 12.43 -6.53 -8.57
C PRO A 87 12.08 -7.91 -8.01
N SER A 88 11.74 -8.03 -6.73
CA SER A 88 11.26 -9.29 -6.14
C SER A 88 9.82 -9.60 -6.56
N GLY A 89 9.10 -8.59 -7.07
CA GLY A 89 7.75 -8.65 -7.56
C GLY A 89 6.70 -8.23 -6.54
N LEU A 90 7.13 -7.79 -5.34
CA LEU A 90 6.26 -7.22 -4.32
C LEU A 90 5.79 -5.83 -4.76
N VAL A 91 4.55 -5.50 -4.41
CA VAL A 91 3.91 -4.24 -4.75
C VAL A 91 3.67 -3.46 -3.47
N THR A 92 4.29 -2.29 -3.34
CA THR A 92 4.10 -1.39 -2.20
C THR A 92 3.15 -0.27 -2.58
N VAL A 93 2.10 -0.10 -1.78
CA VAL A 93 1.16 1.01 -1.85
C VAL A 93 1.47 1.98 -0.73
N LYS A 94 1.54 3.26 -1.09
CA LYS A 94 1.63 4.39 -0.18
C LYS A 94 0.38 5.22 -0.39
N VAL A 95 -0.37 5.51 0.66
CA VAL A 95 -1.47 6.48 0.63
C VAL A 95 -1.05 7.65 1.52
N THR A 96 -0.98 8.85 0.93
CA THR A 96 -0.42 10.07 1.55
C THR A 96 -1.50 11.06 1.97
N GLU A 97 -2.72 10.86 1.50
CA GLU A 97 -3.86 11.65 1.97
C GLU A 97 -4.70 10.85 2.94
N GLU A 98 -5.26 11.54 3.93
CA GLU A 98 -6.13 10.95 4.93
C GLU A 98 -7.43 10.42 4.30
N THR A 99 -7.84 10.96 3.15
CA THR A 99 -9.01 10.55 2.38
C THR A 99 -8.66 10.41 0.91
N LEU A 100 -9.03 9.29 0.30
CA LEU A 100 -9.01 9.10 -1.15
C LEU A 100 -10.40 9.39 -1.70
N ASP A 101 -10.49 10.23 -2.72
CA ASP A 101 -11.76 10.41 -3.44
C ASP A 101 -12.10 9.17 -4.28
N SER A 102 -13.30 9.14 -4.88
CA SER A 102 -13.71 7.99 -5.69
C SER A 102 -12.86 7.81 -6.95
N ARG A 103 -12.33 8.88 -7.53
CA ARG A 103 -11.53 8.83 -8.75
C ARG A 103 -10.15 8.26 -8.46
N ASP A 104 -9.54 8.66 -7.37
CA ASP A 104 -8.25 8.13 -6.92
C ASP A 104 -8.38 6.66 -6.48
N ALA A 105 -9.49 6.28 -5.85
CA ALA A 105 -9.76 4.87 -5.54
C ALA A 105 -9.89 4.00 -6.81
N ASP A 106 -10.60 4.49 -7.84
CA ASP A 106 -10.69 3.80 -9.13
C ASP A 106 -9.32 3.72 -9.81
N ALA A 107 -8.56 4.82 -9.83
CA ALA A 107 -7.22 4.88 -10.42
C ALA A 107 -6.25 3.91 -9.71
N LEU A 108 -6.24 3.88 -8.38
CA LEU A 108 -5.45 2.95 -7.58
C LEU A 108 -5.82 1.49 -7.88
N SER A 109 -7.11 1.18 -8.02
CA SER A 109 -7.58 -0.15 -8.41
C SER A 109 -7.03 -0.59 -9.77
N HIS A 110 -7.04 0.33 -10.75
CA HIS A 110 -6.50 0.08 -12.08
C HIS A 110 -4.99 -0.11 -12.08
N GLU A 111 -4.26 0.73 -11.34
CA GLU A 111 -2.81 0.67 -11.23
C GLU A 111 -2.34 -0.63 -10.56
N LEU A 112 -2.98 -1.03 -9.45
CA LEU A 112 -2.73 -2.30 -8.79
C LEU A 112 -2.92 -3.50 -9.73
N ARG A 113 -4.02 -3.50 -10.50
CA ARG A 113 -4.30 -4.54 -11.48
C ARG A 113 -3.24 -4.57 -12.59
N SER A 114 -2.78 -3.40 -13.05
CA SER A 114 -1.71 -3.30 -14.05
C SER A 114 -0.39 -3.92 -13.56
N LEU A 115 -0.16 -3.92 -12.25
CA LEU A 115 1.01 -4.51 -11.60
C LEU A 115 0.80 -5.98 -11.19
N GLY A 116 -0.34 -6.57 -11.56
CA GLY A 116 -0.68 -7.97 -11.31
C GLY A 116 -1.29 -8.25 -9.94
N VAL A 117 -1.62 -7.22 -9.15
CA VAL A 117 -2.40 -7.38 -7.92
C VAL A 117 -3.89 -7.44 -8.29
N PRO A 118 -4.60 -8.56 -8.06
CA PRO A 118 -6.04 -8.59 -8.22
C PRO A 118 -6.67 -7.81 -7.05
N ALA A 119 -6.85 -6.51 -7.20
CA ALA A 119 -7.44 -5.65 -6.17
C ALA A 119 -8.55 -4.75 -6.71
N LEU A 120 -9.41 -4.34 -5.79
CA LEU A 120 -10.46 -3.34 -5.94
C LEU A 120 -10.45 -2.43 -4.72
N VAL A 121 -10.52 -1.14 -4.95
CA VAL A 121 -10.50 -0.11 -3.92
C VAL A 121 -11.78 0.70 -4.04
N TYR A 122 -12.49 0.84 -2.93
CA TYR A 122 -13.72 1.62 -2.84
C TYR A 122 -13.52 2.76 -1.85
N SER A 123 -13.79 3.99 -2.27
CA SER A 123 -14.01 5.11 -1.36
C SER A 123 -15.49 5.12 -0.99
N ILE A 124 -15.85 4.84 0.27
CA ILE A 124 -17.24 4.70 0.72
C ILE A 124 -17.61 5.92 1.58
N PRO A 125 -18.57 6.75 1.13
CA PRO A 125 -19.00 7.91 1.90
C PRO A 125 -19.62 7.55 3.26
N GLU A 126 -19.58 8.50 4.19
CA GLU A 126 -20.25 8.41 5.50
C GLU A 126 -21.73 8.03 5.34
N GLY A 127 -22.20 7.08 6.15
CA GLY A 127 -23.59 6.61 6.14
C GLY A 127 -24.01 5.84 4.89
N LYS A 128 -23.06 5.33 4.09
CA LYS A 128 -23.33 4.52 2.89
C LYS A 128 -22.80 3.11 3.01
N VAL A 129 -23.50 2.17 2.37
CA VAL A 129 -23.05 0.79 2.20
C VAL A 129 -22.83 0.48 0.73
N CYS A 130 -21.83 -0.36 0.46
CA CYS A 130 -21.56 -0.91 -0.86
C CYS A 130 -21.88 -2.42 -0.90
N PRO A 131 -23.00 -2.86 -1.49
CA PRO A 131 -23.31 -4.28 -1.56
C PRO A 131 -22.55 -5.01 -2.67
N GLN A 132 -21.92 -6.14 -2.33
CA GLN A 132 -21.26 -7.05 -3.26
C GLN A 132 -21.87 -8.46 -3.17
N PRO A 133 -23.09 -8.65 -3.70
CA PRO A 133 -23.87 -9.89 -3.52
C PRO A 133 -23.31 -11.11 -4.26
N TYR A 134 -22.27 -10.93 -5.07
CA TYR A 134 -21.62 -12.02 -5.82
C TYR A 134 -20.15 -12.23 -5.42
N ALA A 135 -19.69 -11.48 -4.42
CA ALA A 135 -18.39 -11.66 -3.80
C ALA A 135 -18.59 -12.29 -2.42
N LYS A 136 -17.74 -13.24 -2.07
CA LYS A 136 -17.72 -13.90 -0.76
C LYS A 136 -16.40 -13.60 -0.08
N LEU A 137 -16.42 -13.35 1.22
CA LEU A 137 -15.21 -13.33 2.02
C LEU A 137 -14.55 -14.70 1.95
N VAL A 138 -13.23 -14.69 1.77
CA VAL A 138 -12.44 -15.90 1.96
C VAL A 138 -12.30 -16.12 3.45
N ASP A 139 -12.54 -17.34 3.93
CA ASP A 139 -12.29 -17.68 5.33
C ASP A 139 -10.80 -17.50 5.63
N LEU A 140 -10.53 -16.50 6.48
CA LEU A 140 -9.20 -16.20 6.97
C LEU A 140 -9.03 -16.87 8.34
N PRO A 141 -7.79 -17.20 8.73
CA PRO A 141 -7.52 -17.60 10.10
C PRO A 141 -8.04 -16.52 11.08
N PRO A 142 -8.47 -16.91 12.29
CA PRO A 142 -9.13 -16.02 13.25
C PRO A 142 -8.27 -14.85 13.71
N ASN A 143 -6.96 -14.92 13.46
CA ASN A 143 -6.03 -13.86 13.74
C ASN A 143 -5.78 -13.08 12.44
N VAL A 144 -6.11 -11.78 12.43
CA VAL A 144 -5.88 -10.87 11.29
C VAL A 144 -4.39 -10.78 10.91
N TYR A 145 -3.49 -11.13 11.85
CA TYR A 145 -2.06 -11.24 11.59
C TYR A 145 -1.65 -12.55 10.88
N ASP A 146 -2.54 -13.55 10.85
CA ASP A 146 -2.36 -14.86 10.21
C ASP A 146 -3.00 -14.89 8.81
N MET A 147 -2.95 -13.78 8.07
CA MET A 147 -3.22 -13.80 6.62
C MET A 147 -2.28 -14.82 5.94
N PRO A 148 -2.68 -15.48 4.83
CA PRO A 148 -1.84 -16.48 4.16
C PRO A 148 -0.41 -15.98 4.00
N ASP A 149 0.56 -16.73 4.55
CA ASP A 149 1.91 -16.26 4.84
C ASP A 149 2.48 -15.35 3.74
N GLY A 150 2.55 -14.05 4.05
CA GLY A 150 3.14 -13.03 3.19
C GLY A 150 2.27 -12.49 2.07
N LEU A 151 0.93 -12.68 2.09
CA LEU A 151 0.03 -12.05 1.11
C LEU A 151 0.13 -10.52 1.14
N TYR A 152 0.14 -9.92 2.33
CA TYR A 152 0.42 -8.50 2.52
C TYR A 152 0.97 -8.21 3.92
N THR A 153 1.56 -7.02 4.10
CA THR A 153 1.96 -6.50 5.41
C THR A 153 0.86 -5.66 6.02
N VAL A 154 0.60 -5.79 7.32
CA VAL A 154 -0.33 -4.90 8.04
C VAL A 154 -0.02 -3.43 7.70
N PRO A 155 -1.03 -2.61 7.36
CA PRO A 155 -0.84 -1.20 7.10
C PRO A 155 -0.05 -0.54 8.24
N SER A 156 0.98 0.22 7.88
CA SER A 156 1.83 0.93 8.83
C SER A 156 1.81 2.41 8.52
N ASN A 157 1.74 3.24 9.56
CA ASN A 157 1.73 4.68 9.40
C ASN A 157 3.04 5.16 8.78
N LEU A 158 2.93 6.14 7.88
CA LEU A 158 4.08 6.84 7.35
C LEU A 158 4.67 7.78 8.41
N PRO A 159 5.99 7.94 8.45
CA PRO A 159 6.61 8.93 9.32
C PRO A 159 6.19 10.34 8.88
N ARG A 160 6.04 11.25 9.85
CA ARG A 160 5.81 12.67 9.56
C ARG A 160 7.00 13.24 8.75
N PRO A 161 6.77 14.17 7.81
CA PRO A 161 5.53 14.92 7.59
C PRO A 161 4.50 14.23 6.68
N ASP A 162 4.87 13.14 6.02
CA ASP A 162 4.09 12.46 4.97
C ASP A 162 2.90 11.65 5.53
N SER A 163 2.02 12.25 6.33
CA SER A 163 0.82 11.61 6.93
C SER A 163 0.17 10.56 6.02
N GLY A 164 -0.33 9.46 6.60
CA GLY A 164 -0.97 8.38 5.84
C GLY A 164 -0.37 7.02 6.17
N TRP A 165 -0.49 6.06 5.26
CA TRP A 165 -0.12 4.68 5.52
C TRP A 165 0.54 4.02 4.31
N LYS A 166 1.28 2.95 4.58
CA LYS A 166 1.84 2.08 3.55
C LYS A 166 1.58 0.61 3.85
N MET A 167 1.50 -0.17 2.79
CA MET A 167 1.52 -1.63 2.89
C MET A 167 2.15 -2.26 1.65
N THR A 168 2.70 -3.44 1.83
CA THR A 168 3.29 -4.23 0.76
C THR A 168 2.43 -5.46 0.53
N ILE A 169 2.22 -5.82 -0.74
CA ILE A 169 1.43 -6.95 -1.20
C ILE A 169 2.34 -7.87 -2.00
N ASN A 170 2.15 -9.18 -1.84
CA ASN A 170 2.76 -10.20 -2.68
C ASN A 170 1.72 -10.76 -3.66
N PRO A 171 1.73 -10.34 -4.94
CA PRO A 171 0.78 -10.81 -5.94
C PRO A 171 0.80 -12.34 -6.15
N ARG A 172 1.93 -13.01 -5.85
CA ARG A 172 2.10 -14.45 -6.08
C ARG A 172 1.31 -15.31 -5.09
N ASN A 173 0.85 -14.73 -3.99
CA ASN A 173 0.16 -15.46 -2.93
C ASN A 173 -1.37 -15.46 -3.10
N PHE A 174 -1.91 -14.78 -4.11
CA PHE A 174 -3.33 -14.88 -4.44
C PHE A 174 -3.64 -16.24 -5.08
N LYS A 175 -4.64 -16.96 -4.56
CA LYS A 175 -5.18 -18.13 -5.25
C LYS A 175 -6.00 -17.68 -6.46
N ARG A 176 -6.16 -18.57 -7.44
CA ARG A 176 -6.97 -18.30 -8.63
C ARG A 176 -8.39 -17.89 -8.23
N GLY A 177 -8.86 -16.76 -8.74
CA GLY A 177 -10.20 -16.23 -8.47
C GLY A 177 -10.32 -15.46 -7.14
N GLN A 178 -9.23 -15.33 -6.37
CA GLN A 178 -9.18 -14.42 -5.22
C GLN A 178 -8.76 -13.02 -5.65
N PHE A 179 -9.26 -12.03 -4.92
CA PHE A 179 -8.89 -10.63 -5.06
C PHE A 179 -9.01 -9.92 -3.72
N MET A 180 -8.24 -8.85 -3.57
CA MET A 180 -8.28 -7.98 -2.41
C MET A 180 -9.35 -6.91 -2.61
N VAL A 181 -10.09 -6.62 -1.56
CA VAL A 181 -10.98 -5.45 -1.51
C VAL A 181 -10.48 -4.51 -0.42
N TRP A 182 -10.19 -3.28 -0.80
CA TRP A 182 -9.94 -2.19 0.12
C TRP A 182 -11.13 -1.26 0.18
N THR A 183 -11.49 -0.87 1.39
CA THR A 183 -12.48 0.16 1.63
C THR A 183 -11.84 1.30 2.38
N LEU A 184 -11.89 2.49 1.81
CA LEU A 184 -11.55 3.74 2.47
C LEU A 184 -12.84 4.40 2.85
N SER A 185 -13.12 4.46 4.14
CA SER A 185 -14.40 4.94 4.63
C SER A 185 -14.18 6.16 5.50
N THR A 186 -14.95 7.22 5.23
CA THR A 186 -14.97 8.41 6.08
C THR A 186 -16.13 8.28 7.07
N SER A 187 -15.86 8.55 8.33
CA SER A 187 -16.85 8.65 9.40
C SER A 187 -16.79 10.04 10.04
N GLY A 188 -17.90 10.51 10.59
CA GLY A 188 -17.89 11.68 11.46
C GLY A 188 -17.34 11.29 12.83
N GLU A 189 -16.49 12.14 13.40
CA GLU A 189 -16.17 12.07 14.83
C GLU A 189 -17.18 12.92 15.59
N TYR A 190 -17.77 12.35 16.64
CA TYR A 190 -18.81 12.99 17.44
C TYR A 190 -18.41 13.00 18.92
N ASP A 191 -18.70 14.10 19.62
CA ASP A 191 -18.56 14.17 21.07
C ASP A 191 -19.71 13.43 21.79
N GLN A 192 -19.63 13.39 23.12
CA GLN A 192 -20.65 12.75 23.97
C GLN A 192 -22.05 13.38 23.85
N ASN A 193 -22.16 14.59 23.31
CA ASN A 193 -23.44 15.27 23.08
C ASN A 193 -23.98 15.03 21.66
N GLY A 194 -23.31 14.18 20.86
CA GLY A 194 -23.66 13.93 19.47
C GLY A 194 -23.32 15.10 18.54
N ARG A 195 -22.50 16.06 18.98
CA ARG A 195 -22.02 17.14 18.12
C ARG A 195 -20.79 16.66 17.36
N ARG A 196 -20.79 16.88 16.05
CA ARG A 196 -19.64 16.59 15.19
C ARG A 196 -18.43 17.43 15.62
N THR A 197 -17.32 16.76 15.93
CA THR A 197 -16.03 17.38 16.29
C THR A 197 -14.97 17.20 15.22
N GLY A 198 -15.14 16.24 14.31
CA GLY A 198 -14.15 15.94 13.29
C GLY A 198 -14.61 14.93 12.25
N THR A 199 -13.63 14.36 11.56
CA THR A 199 -13.77 13.28 10.58
C THR A 199 -12.67 12.28 10.86
N SER A 200 -12.99 11.00 10.78
CA SER A 200 -12.01 9.91 10.87
C SER A 200 -12.07 9.08 9.62
N THR A 201 -10.91 8.62 9.14
CA THR A 201 -10.85 7.65 8.03
C THR A 201 -10.47 6.28 8.57
N SER A 202 -11.22 5.27 8.16
CA SER A 202 -10.91 3.87 8.41
C SER A 202 -10.57 3.14 7.12
N VAL A 203 -9.62 2.21 7.18
CA VAL A 203 -9.26 1.32 6.07
C VAL A 203 -9.72 -0.10 6.41
N GLY A 204 -10.63 -0.63 5.61
CA GLY A 204 -11.00 -2.05 5.63
C GLY A 204 -10.19 -2.82 4.59
N THR A 205 -9.63 -3.96 4.97
CA THR A 205 -8.94 -4.88 4.05
C THR A 205 -9.59 -6.25 4.10
N TYR A 206 -10.06 -6.71 2.96
CA TYR A 206 -10.75 -8.00 2.83
C TYR A 206 -10.11 -8.83 1.73
N LEU A 207 -9.97 -10.13 1.97
CA LEU A 207 -9.71 -11.10 0.91
C LEU A 207 -11.05 -11.70 0.48
N ALA A 208 -11.36 -11.57 -0.81
CA ALA A 208 -12.63 -12.01 -1.36
C ALA A 208 -12.42 -12.94 -2.57
N SER A 209 -13.49 -13.64 -2.94
CA SER A 209 -13.57 -14.46 -4.14
C SER A 209 -14.92 -14.29 -4.82
N GLY A 210 -15.03 -14.73 -6.07
CA GLY A 210 -16.24 -14.58 -6.88
C GLY A 210 -16.14 -13.42 -7.87
N ARG A 211 -17.22 -12.66 -8.03
CA ARG A 211 -17.27 -11.49 -8.93
C ARG A 211 -17.75 -10.27 -8.18
N THR A 212 -17.19 -9.11 -8.50
CA THR A 212 -17.70 -7.83 -8.01
C THR A 212 -18.56 -7.15 -9.06
N ILE A 213 -19.34 -6.19 -8.58
CA ILE A 213 -20.10 -5.25 -9.42
C ILE A 213 -19.66 -3.83 -9.07
N PRO A 214 -19.80 -2.87 -10.02
CA PRO A 214 -19.66 -1.46 -9.70
C PRO A 214 -20.51 -1.10 -8.49
N CYS A 215 -19.92 -0.36 -7.55
CA CYS A 215 -20.60 -0.02 -6.32
C CYS A 215 -21.78 0.91 -6.58
N GLN A 216 -22.99 0.49 -6.22
CA GLN A 216 -24.15 1.37 -6.13
C GLN A 216 -24.37 1.67 -4.66
N TYR A 217 -23.87 2.83 -4.19
CA TYR A 217 -23.96 3.20 -2.78
C TYR A 217 -25.41 3.30 -2.32
N GLN A 218 -25.75 2.55 -1.28
CA GLN A 218 -27.06 2.58 -0.64
C GLN A 218 -26.94 3.25 0.73
N PRO A 219 -28.02 3.83 1.29
CA PRO A 219 -28.04 4.22 2.69
C PRO A 219 -27.68 3.03 3.58
N ALA A 220 -26.74 3.24 4.51
CA ALA A 220 -26.48 2.24 5.53
C ALA A 220 -27.75 2.01 6.38
N PRO A 221 -28.09 0.76 6.73
CA PRO A 221 -29.02 0.47 7.81
C PRO A 221 -28.68 1.32 9.04
N LYS A 222 -29.71 1.86 9.70
CA LYS A 222 -29.50 2.53 10.98
C LYS A 222 -29.10 1.46 11.98
N GLU A 223 -27.84 1.48 12.41
CA GLU A 223 -27.46 0.72 13.59
C GLU A 223 -28.23 1.30 14.77
N GLU A 224 -28.98 0.44 15.45
CA GLU A 224 -29.50 0.80 16.76
C GLU A 224 -28.29 1.01 17.67
N PRO A 225 -28.18 2.16 18.36
CA PRO A 225 -27.04 2.43 19.22
C PRO A 225 -26.79 1.21 20.12
N PRO A 226 -25.54 0.72 20.25
CA PRO A 226 -25.24 -0.33 21.21
C PRO A 226 -25.86 0.11 22.54
N GLN A 227 -26.72 -0.73 23.13
CA GLN A 227 -27.27 -0.42 24.45
C GLN A 227 -26.09 -0.33 25.40
N LEU A 228 -25.68 0.90 25.72
CA LEU A 228 -24.57 1.13 26.62
C LEU A 228 -24.94 0.46 27.95
N PRO A 229 -24.07 -0.40 28.51
CA PRO A 229 -24.29 -0.84 29.88
C PRO A 229 -24.40 0.43 30.75
N PRO A 230 -25.41 0.51 31.62
CA PRO A 230 -25.51 1.65 32.51
C PRO A 230 -24.22 1.65 33.35
N ASP A 231 -23.54 2.80 33.39
CA ASP A 231 -22.46 3.10 34.34
C ASP A 231 -20.99 2.80 33.93
N MET A 232 -20.58 3.16 32.71
CA MET A 232 -19.15 3.40 32.42
C MET A 232 -18.90 4.87 32.08
N GLY A 233 -18.47 5.62 33.10
CA GLY A 233 -18.21 7.05 33.03
C GLY A 233 -17.16 7.46 31.98
N GLY A 234 -17.44 8.57 31.30
CA GLY A 234 -16.41 9.45 30.72
C GLY A 234 -15.74 9.02 29.40
N GLY A 235 -16.16 7.94 28.75
CA GLY A 235 -15.61 7.53 27.45
C GLY A 235 -16.23 8.30 26.26
N THR A 236 -15.43 8.62 25.24
CA THR A 236 -15.94 9.07 23.94
C THR A 236 -16.56 7.86 23.23
N VAL A 237 -17.85 7.91 22.91
CA VAL A 237 -18.51 6.88 22.10
C VAL A 237 -18.31 7.25 20.64
N ILE A 238 -17.41 6.56 19.95
CA ILE A 238 -17.31 6.66 18.48
C ILE A 238 -18.44 5.82 17.93
N ALA A 239 -19.53 6.46 17.50
CA ALA A 239 -20.53 5.82 16.67
C ALA A 239 -19.88 5.58 15.29
N ASP A 240 -19.65 4.32 14.93
CA ASP A 240 -19.15 3.96 13.60
C ASP A 240 -20.27 4.22 12.58
N THR A 241 -20.32 5.46 12.12
CA THR A 241 -21.19 5.92 11.03
C THR A 241 -20.51 5.78 9.68
N GLY A 242 -19.36 5.10 9.66
CA GLY A 242 -18.52 4.95 8.49
C GLY A 242 -19.22 4.22 7.36
N GLY A 243 -18.74 4.48 6.15
CA GLY A 243 -19.10 3.64 5.02
C GLY A 243 -18.58 2.21 5.18
N TYR A 244 -19.30 1.20 4.70
CA TYR A 244 -18.80 -0.17 4.72
C TYR A 244 -19.24 -0.97 3.51
N ILE A 245 -18.60 -2.12 3.30
CA ILE A 245 -18.93 -3.06 2.24
C ILE A 245 -19.64 -4.27 2.83
N THR A 246 -20.65 -4.79 2.14
CA THR A 246 -21.30 -6.06 2.51
C THR A 246 -21.03 -7.10 1.45
N PHE A 247 -20.69 -8.31 1.88
CA PHE A 247 -20.46 -9.45 1.01
C PHE A 247 -21.68 -10.38 1.04
N ALA A 248 -21.77 -11.29 0.08
CA ALA A 248 -22.73 -12.38 0.16
C ALA A 248 -22.45 -13.21 1.42
N ASN A 249 -23.52 -13.61 2.12
CA ASN A 249 -23.41 -14.52 3.25
C ASN A 249 -22.70 -15.80 2.82
N SER A 250 -21.78 -16.27 3.67
CA SER A 250 -21.24 -17.63 3.59
C SER A 250 -22.36 -18.58 4.02
N GLU A 251 -23.05 -19.18 3.05
CA GLU A 251 -23.91 -20.36 3.30
C GLU A 251 -23.05 -21.59 3.64
#